data_AF-A0A3L7P7B5-F1
#
_entry.id   AF-A0A3L7P7B5-F1
#
_cell.length_a   1.000
_cell.length_b   1.000
_cell.length_c   1.000
_cell.angle_alpha   90.00
_cell.angle_beta   90.00
_cell.angle_gamma   90.00
#
_symmetry.space_group_name_H-M   'P 1'
#
loop_
_entity.id
_entity.type
_entity.pdbx_description
1 polymer ?
#
loop_
_entity_poly.entity_id
_entity_poly.type
_entity_poly.pdbx_seq_one_letter_code
_entity_poly.pdbx_strand_id
1 'polypeptide(L)'
;MRSSLLILMVPLVSGGCHSPGPLLRVPQLRCYNRTIDDLVTCKVAKDVARHHMAILYPRDCLPTGDFQAGFEQAYADVALGSDGKTPATAPPHYWKCHQRTAEGHARAQQWMAGYAAGAAQAVACRGPYNRVLASNWSCPGQAGCSSPEACE
;
A
#
# COMPACT_ATOMS: atom_id res chain seq x y z
N MET A 1 -8.00 20.67 73.31
CA MET A 1 -7.87 21.32 71.99
C MET A 1 -6.85 20.55 71.16
N ARG A 2 -7.36 19.93 70.08
CA ARG A 2 -6.72 19.51 68.83
C ARG A 2 -5.49 18.58 68.91
N SER A 3 -5.37 17.51 68.12
CA SER A 3 -6.29 16.71 67.30
C SER A 3 -5.38 15.61 66.74
N SER A 4 -5.87 14.38 66.73
CA SER A 4 -5.31 13.21 66.06
C SER A 4 -4.98 13.45 64.58
N LEU A 5 -4.11 12.59 64.04
CA LEU A 5 -3.77 12.22 62.63
C LEU A 5 -2.24 12.11 62.58
N LEU A 6 -1.56 11.05 62.13
CA LEU A 6 -1.91 10.03 61.14
C LEU A 6 -0.80 8.95 61.10
N ILE A 7 -1.22 7.75 60.70
CA ILE A 7 -0.50 6.80 59.83
C ILE A 7 0.59 5.92 60.48
N LEU A 8 0.15 4.69 60.75
CA LEU A 8 0.90 3.44 60.62
C LEU A 8 1.87 3.50 59.41
N MET A 9 3.17 3.59 59.68
CA MET A 9 4.19 3.23 58.70
C MET A 9 4.56 1.78 58.91
N VAL A 10 4.00 0.98 58.01
CA VAL A 10 4.18 -0.46 57.74
C VAL A 10 5.66 -0.87 57.82
N PRO A 11 5.97 -2.07 58.34
CA PRO A 11 7.33 -2.49 58.63
C PRO A 11 8.22 -2.59 57.38
N LEU A 12 9.49 -2.30 57.65
CA LEU A 12 10.68 -2.62 56.86
C LEU A 12 10.61 -4.06 56.32
N VAL A 13 10.33 -4.22 55.03
CA VAL A 13 10.61 -5.46 54.30
C VAL A 13 11.91 -5.27 53.54
N SER A 14 13.00 -5.73 54.18
CA SER A 14 14.19 -6.19 53.48
C SER A 14 13.78 -7.34 52.56
N GLY A 15 13.84 -7.12 51.25
CA GLY A 15 13.32 -8.11 50.30
C GLY A 15 13.84 -7.92 48.88
N GLY A 16 15.12 -8.25 48.69
CA GLY A 16 15.62 -8.79 47.43
C GLY A 16 15.80 -7.79 46.28
N CYS A 17 17.07 -7.62 45.88
CA CYS A 17 17.40 -7.31 44.50
C CYS A 17 16.79 -8.39 43.62
N HIS A 18 15.59 -8.16 43.09
CA HIS A 18 15.06 -8.99 42.02
C HIS A 18 15.86 -8.61 40.78
N SER A 19 16.89 -9.40 40.52
CA SER A 19 17.52 -9.49 39.21
C SER A 19 16.40 -9.41 38.17
N PRO A 20 16.46 -8.50 37.18
CA PRO A 20 15.64 -8.69 36.00
C PRO A 20 16.06 -10.06 35.46
N GLY A 21 15.19 -11.06 35.62
CA GLY A 21 15.38 -12.37 35.03
C GLY A 21 15.76 -12.16 33.58
N PRO A 22 16.65 -12.98 33.01
CA PRO A 22 17.10 -12.78 31.64
C PRO A 22 15.84 -12.66 30.80
N LEU A 23 15.62 -11.47 30.21
CA LEU A 23 14.66 -11.32 29.13
C LEU A 23 15.00 -12.49 28.22
N LEU A 24 14.10 -13.46 28.14
CA LEU A 24 14.19 -14.53 27.16
C LEU A 24 14.38 -13.79 25.85
N ARG A 25 15.63 -13.75 25.40
CA ARG A 25 16.04 -13.17 24.14
C ARG A 25 15.48 -14.17 23.15
N VAL A 26 14.18 -14.03 22.86
CA VAL A 26 13.54 -14.78 21.80
C VAL A 26 14.45 -14.49 20.61
N PRO A 27 15.15 -15.50 20.06
CA PRO A 27 15.91 -15.29 18.86
C PRO A 27 14.84 -15.10 17.80
N GLN A 28 14.35 -13.87 17.66
CA GLN A 28 13.57 -13.45 16.52
C GLN A 28 14.56 -13.31 15.37
N LEU A 29 15.19 -14.43 14.99
CA LEU A 29 15.46 -14.64 13.58
C LEU A 29 14.07 -14.79 12.95
N ARG A 30 13.43 -13.65 12.71
CA ARG A 30 12.46 -13.56 11.62
C ARG A 30 13.31 -13.81 10.38
N CYS A 31 13.40 -15.08 9.99
CA CYS A 31 13.95 -15.43 8.70
C CYS A 31 13.21 -14.57 7.67
N TYR A 32 13.98 -13.92 6.79
CA TYR A 32 13.40 -13.19 5.68
C TYR A 32 12.47 -14.13 4.91
N ASN A 33 11.20 -13.77 4.84
CA ASN A 33 10.19 -14.50 4.10
C ASN A 33 9.73 -13.59 2.96
N ARG A 34 10.26 -13.86 1.77
CA ARG A 34 9.93 -13.10 0.56
C ARG A 34 8.43 -12.97 0.34
N THR A 35 7.68 -14.07 0.51
CA THR A 35 6.23 -14.06 0.30
C THR A 35 5.53 -13.08 1.23
N ILE A 36 5.91 -13.05 2.52
CA ILE A 36 5.32 -12.10 3.47
C ILE A 36 5.70 -10.65 3.13
N ASP A 37 6.95 -10.42 2.75
CA ASP A 37 7.44 -9.09 2.37
C ASP A 37 6.75 -8.57 1.09
N ASP A 38 6.61 -9.43 0.08
CA ASP A 38 5.91 -9.12 -1.18
C ASP A 38 4.43 -8.83 -0.91
N LEU A 39 3.78 -9.61 -0.03
CA LEU A 39 2.37 -9.38 0.35
C LEU A 39 2.18 -8.05 1.07
N VAL A 40 3.06 -7.72 2.03
CA VAL A 40 3.02 -6.43 2.73
C VAL A 40 3.29 -5.28 1.76
N THR A 41 4.29 -5.43 0.87
CA THR A 41 4.62 -4.46 -0.16
C THR A 41 3.45 -4.21 -1.10
N CYS A 42 2.80 -5.27 -1.60
CA CYS A 42 1.60 -5.19 -2.42
C CYS A 42 0.46 -4.47 -1.69
N LYS A 43 0.21 -4.81 -0.43
CA LYS A 43 -0.88 -4.21 0.35
C LYS A 43 -0.68 -2.70 0.50
N VAL A 44 0.52 -2.29 0.91
CA VAL A 44 0.87 -0.88 1.09
C VAL A 44 0.79 -0.14 -0.24
N ALA A 45 1.34 -0.70 -1.32
CA ALA A 45 1.30 -0.09 -2.64
C ALA A 45 -0.14 0.13 -3.13
N LYS A 46 -1.03 -0.85 -2.94
CA LYS A 46 -2.46 -0.72 -3.30
C LYS A 46 -3.21 0.29 -2.43
N ASP A 47 -2.87 0.40 -1.15
CA ASP A 47 -3.44 1.45 -0.28
C ASP A 47 -3.05 2.85 -0.79
N VAL A 48 -1.78 3.05 -1.17
CA VAL A 48 -1.30 4.31 -1.77
C VAL A 48 -1.97 4.58 -3.10
N ALA A 49 -2.10 3.56 -3.97
CA ALA A 49 -2.77 3.68 -5.25
C ALA A 49 -4.21 4.16 -5.11
N ARG A 50 -4.98 3.58 -4.18
CA ARG A 50 -6.35 4.01 -3.88
C ARG A 50 -6.42 5.45 -3.39
N HIS A 51 -5.47 5.87 -2.57
CA HIS A 51 -5.42 7.25 -2.10
C HIS A 51 -5.14 8.22 -3.25
N HIS A 52 -4.16 7.95 -4.10
CA HIS A 52 -3.86 8.78 -5.27
C HIS A 52 -5.02 8.81 -6.26
N MET A 53 -5.69 7.68 -6.47
CA MET A 53 -6.85 7.63 -7.34
C MET A 53 -8.00 8.51 -6.84
N ALA A 54 -8.21 8.57 -5.51
CA ALA A 54 -9.20 9.47 -4.92
C ALA A 54 -8.85 10.97 -5.06
N ILE A 55 -7.56 11.30 -5.18
CA ILE A 55 -7.10 12.68 -5.41
C ILE A 55 -7.20 13.05 -6.90
N LEU A 56 -6.75 12.15 -7.78
CA LEU A 56 -6.67 12.40 -9.22
C LEU A 56 -8.03 12.34 -9.91
N TYR A 57 -8.94 11.49 -9.43
CA TYR A 57 -10.24 11.25 -10.04
C TYR A 57 -11.35 11.60 -9.05
N PRO A 58 -11.81 12.87 -9.01
CA PRO A 58 -12.93 13.28 -8.17
C PRO A 58 -14.22 12.58 -8.60
N ARG A 59 -15.24 12.61 -7.71
CA ARG A 59 -16.48 11.84 -7.84
C ARG A 59 -17.24 12.00 -9.16
N ASP A 60 -17.03 13.10 -9.86
CA ASP A 60 -17.76 13.43 -11.09
C ASP A 60 -17.21 12.74 -12.35
N CYS A 61 -16.02 12.13 -12.30
CA CYS A 61 -15.46 11.27 -13.36
C CYS A 61 -14.76 10.08 -12.69
N LEU A 62 -15.58 9.22 -12.05
CA LEU A 62 -15.07 8.02 -11.39
C LEU A 62 -14.65 7.00 -12.45
N PRO A 63 -13.38 6.54 -12.46
CA PRO A 63 -12.92 5.54 -13.40
C PRO A 63 -13.66 4.21 -13.21
N THR A 64 -13.69 3.40 -14.27
CA THR A 64 -14.29 2.07 -14.20
C THR A 64 -13.54 1.18 -13.22
N GLY A 65 -14.21 0.14 -12.70
CA GLY A 65 -13.59 -0.82 -11.79
C GLY A 65 -12.38 -1.53 -12.41
N ASP A 66 -12.39 -1.76 -13.73
CA ASP A 66 -11.28 -2.37 -14.46
C ASP A 66 -10.09 -1.40 -14.57
N PHE A 67 -10.34 -0.11 -14.82
CA PHE A 67 -9.31 0.93 -14.76
C PHE A 67 -8.68 1.00 -13.37
N GLN A 68 -9.48 1.06 -12.31
CA GLN A 68 -9.00 1.08 -10.93
C GLN A 68 -8.13 -0.17 -10.63
N ALA A 69 -8.57 -1.35 -11.07
CA ALA A 69 -7.80 -2.58 -10.87
C ALA A 69 -6.44 -2.53 -11.60
N GLY A 70 -6.38 -1.95 -12.79
CA GLY A 70 -5.13 -1.72 -13.52
C GLY A 70 -4.21 -0.75 -12.77
N PHE A 71 -4.76 0.36 -12.30
CA PHE A 71 -4.04 1.39 -11.56
C PHE A 71 -3.42 0.83 -10.27
N GLU A 72 -4.20 0.09 -9.48
CA GLU A 72 -3.72 -0.57 -8.26
C GLU A 72 -2.65 -1.63 -8.53
N GLN A 73 -2.79 -2.39 -9.62
CA GLN A 73 -1.82 -3.43 -9.99
C GLN A 73 -0.48 -2.83 -10.39
N ALA A 74 -0.48 -1.73 -11.16
CA ALA A 74 0.74 -1.05 -11.56
C ALA A 74 1.56 -0.55 -10.36
N TYR A 75 0.89 -0.02 -9.33
CA TYR A 75 1.53 0.37 -8.08
C TYR A 75 2.22 -0.81 -7.37
N ALA A 76 1.52 -1.95 -7.29
CA ALA A 76 2.07 -3.16 -6.69
C ALA A 76 3.29 -3.66 -7.48
N ASP A 77 3.20 -3.71 -8.81
CA ASP A 77 4.28 -4.19 -9.67
C ASP A 77 5.52 -3.28 -9.56
N VAL A 78 5.36 -1.96 -9.61
CA VAL A 78 6.47 -1.01 -9.46
C VAL A 78 7.11 -1.12 -8.07
N ALA A 79 6.31 -1.29 -7.02
CA ALA A 79 6.83 -1.47 -5.66
C ALA A 79 7.61 -2.80 -5.49
N LEU A 80 7.25 -3.83 -6.26
CA LEU A 80 7.98 -5.10 -6.33
C LEU A 80 9.19 -5.05 -7.28
N GLY A 81 9.47 -3.91 -7.90
CA GLY A 81 10.66 -3.68 -8.74
C GLY A 81 10.41 -3.70 -10.25
N SER A 82 9.15 -3.63 -10.71
CA SER A 82 8.84 -3.41 -12.12
C SER A 82 9.37 -2.06 -12.62
N ASP A 83 9.67 -1.99 -13.92
CA ASP A 83 10.13 -0.77 -14.60
C ASP A 83 8.99 0.19 -14.96
N GLY A 84 7.74 -0.19 -14.68
CA GLY A 84 6.54 0.61 -14.96
C GLY A 84 6.12 0.58 -16.42
N LYS A 85 6.63 -0.34 -17.24
CA LYS A 85 6.08 -0.55 -18.59
C LYS A 85 4.75 -1.28 -18.52
N THR A 86 3.78 -0.82 -19.31
CA THR A 86 2.50 -1.50 -19.47
C THR A 86 2.72 -2.89 -20.05
N PRO A 87 2.13 -3.95 -19.47
CA PRO A 87 2.26 -5.29 -20.00
C PRO A 87 1.60 -5.39 -21.39
N ALA A 88 2.15 -6.23 -22.25
CA ALA A 88 1.62 -6.46 -23.60
C ALA A 88 0.20 -7.06 -23.59
N THR A 89 -0.16 -7.77 -22.52
CA THR A 89 -1.46 -8.41 -22.37
C THR A 89 -2.00 -8.18 -20.97
N ALA A 90 -3.30 -7.86 -20.89
CA ALA A 90 -4.02 -7.79 -19.63
C ALA A 90 -4.05 -9.16 -18.92
N PRO A 91 -4.34 -9.22 -17.60
CA PRO A 91 -4.29 -10.46 -16.86
C PRO A 91 -5.34 -11.48 -17.34
N PRO A 92 -5.16 -12.78 -17.01
CA PRO A 92 -5.99 -13.87 -17.52
C PRO A 92 -7.50 -13.71 -17.39
N HIS A 93 -7.99 -12.94 -16.41
CA HIS A 93 -9.42 -12.75 -16.22
C HIS A 93 -10.11 -11.97 -17.34
N TYR A 94 -9.39 -11.25 -18.20
CA TYR A 94 -9.96 -10.51 -19.34
C TYR A 94 -10.03 -11.28 -20.65
N TRP A 95 -9.34 -12.43 -20.77
CA TRP A 95 -9.26 -13.18 -22.03
C TRP A 95 -9.61 -14.66 -21.88
N LYS A 96 -10.31 -15.02 -20.79
CA LYS A 96 -10.99 -16.31 -20.66
C LYS A 96 -11.93 -16.53 -21.84
N CYS A 97 -12.26 -17.80 -22.14
CA CYS A 97 -13.12 -18.16 -23.28
C CYS A 97 -14.42 -17.34 -23.36
N HIS A 98 -15.08 -17.11 -22.23
CA HIS A 98 -16.33 -16.34 -22.15
C HIS A 98 -16.15 -14.81 -22.16
N GLN A 99 -14.92 -14.31 -22.09
CA GLN A 99 -14.58 -12.88 -22.20
C GLN A 99 -14.08 -12.51 -23.60
N ARG A 100 -14.11 -13.44 -24.57
CA ARG A 100 -13.79 -13.16 -25.97
C ARG A 100 -14.97 -12.47 -26.68
N THR A 101 -15.43 -11.38 -26.09
CA THR A 101 -16.51 -10.53 -26.59
C THR A 101 -16.02 -9.10 -26.72
N ALA A 102 -16.79 -8.23 -27.37
CA ALA A 102 -16.45 -6.82 -27.49
C ALA A 102 -16.34 -6.16 -26.11
N GLU A 103 -17.23 -6.53 -25.19
CA GLU A 103 -17.24 -6.04 -23.81
C GLU A 103 -16.00 -6.51 -23.05
N GLY A 104 -15.64 -7.79 -23.15
CA GLY A 104 -14.41 -8.30 -22.53
C GLY A 104 -13.15 -7.61 -23.04
N HIS A 105 -13.11 -7.30 -24.35
CA HIS A 105 -12.03 -6.50 -24.94
C HIS A 105 -12.01 -5.06 -24.39
N ALA A 106 -13.15 -4.39 -24.32
CA ALA A 106 -13.26 -3.03 -23.77
C ALA A 106 -12.81 -2.98 -22.30
N ARG A 107 -13.20 -3.97 -21.50
CA ARG A 107 -12.74 -4.10 -20.11
C ARG A 107 -11.24 -4.31 -20.00
N ALA A 108 -10.65 -5.11 -20.89
CA ALA A 108 -9.21 -5.31 -20.96
C ALA A 108 -8.48 -4.00 -21.31
N GLN A 109 -9.02 -3.22 -22.25
CA GLN A 109 -8.48 -1.91 -22.63
C GLN A 109 -8.55 -0.92 -21.47
N GLN A 110 -9.67 -0.86 -20.75
CA GLN A 110 -9.82 -0.02 -19.55
C GLN A 110 -8.78 -0.38 -18.48
N TRP A 111 -8.56 -1.68 -18.24
CA TRP A 111 -7.53 -2.13 -17.33
C TRP A 111 -6.13 -1.72 -17.78
N MET A 112 -5.82 -1.86 -19.08
CA MET A 112 -4.51 -1.44 -19.62
C MET A 112 -4.30 0.07 -19.51
N ALA A 113 -5.35 0.88 -19.74
CA ALA A 113 -5.31 2.33 -19.55
C ALA A 113 -5.03 2.70 -18.09
N GLY A 114 -5.74 2.04 -17.16
CA GLY A 114 -5.51 2.21 -15.72
C GLY A 114 -4.11 1.81 -15.29
N TYR A 115 -3.59 0.71 -15.82
CA TYR A 115 -2.22 0.26 -15.56
C TYR A 115 -1.20 1.29 -16.03
N ALA A 116 -1.33 1.78 -17.27
CA ALA A 116 -0.41 2.78 -17.82
C ALA A 116 -0.38 4.06 -16.97
N ALA A 117 -1.56 4.58 -16.59
CA ALA A 117 -1.68 5.75 -15.73
C ALA A 117 -1.07 5.51 -14.34
N GLY A 118 -1.39 4.36 -13.72
CA GLY A 118 -0.86 3.98 -12.41
C GLY A 118 0.64 3.77 -12.42
N ALA A 119 1.20 3.19 -13.49
CA ALA A 119 2.63 2.93 -13.61
C ALA A 119 3.41 4.23 -13.77
N ALA A 120 2.95 5.15 -14.62
CA ALA A 120 3.55 6.47 -14.78
C ALA A 120 3.61 7.21 -13.44
N GLN A 121 2.51 7.20 -12.68
CA GLN A 121 2.45 7.83 -11.37
C GLN A 121 3.33 7.09 -10.36
N ALA A 122 3.25 5.76 -10.26
CA ALA A 122 4.04 4.97 -9.32
C ALA A 122 5.56 5.13 -9.53
N VAL A 123 6.01 5.21 -10.78
CA VAL A 123 7.42 5.48 -11.13
C VAL A 123 7.83 6.88 -10.68
N ALA A 124 7.00 7.90 -10.90
CA ALA A 124 7.25 9.27 -10.40
C ALA A 124 7.25 9.35 -8.86
N CYS A 125 6.48 8.50 -8.20
CA CYS A 125 6.40 8.38 -6.75
C CYS A 125 7.46 7.44 -6.14
N ARG A 126 8.33 6.84 -6.94
CA ARG A 126 9.30 5.86 -6.47
C ARG A 126 10.39 6.54 -5.66
N GLY A 127 10.43 6.22 -4.37
CA GLY A 127 11.43 6.68 -3.43
C GLY A 127 12.72 5.85 -3.46
N PRO A 128 13.68 6.16 -2.57
CA PRO A 128 14.87 5.35 -2.40
C PRO A 128 14.50 3.90 -2.04
N TYR A 129 15.36 2.96 -2.43
CA TYR A 129 15.16 1.52 -2.19
C TYR A 129 13.91 0.94 -2.88
N ASN A 130 13.54 1.47 -4.05
CA ASN A 130 12.45 1.00 -4.91
C ASN A 130 11.05 0.97 -4.25
N ARG A 131 10.84 1.71 -3.15
CA ARG A 131 9.52 1.81 -2.53
C ARG A 131 8.69 2.91 -3.16
N VAL A 132 7.44 2.63 -3.46
CA VAL A 132 6.44 3.68 -3.68
C VAL A 132 6.21 4.39 -2.35
N LEU A 133 6.41 5.72 -2.33
CA LEU A 133 6.34 6.50 -1.11
C LEU A 133 4.92 6.50 -0.53
N ALA A 134 4.75 5.90 0.66
CA ALA A 134 3.48 5.87 1.39
C ALA A 134 3.32 7.06 2.36
N SER A 135 4.43 7.69 2.77
CA SER A 135 4.45 8.67 3.86
C SER A 135 4.61 10.12 3.41
N ASN A 136 4.99 10.36 2.16
CA ASN A 136 5.05 11.70 1.58
C ASN A 136 4.16 11.72 0.35
N TRP A 137 2.88 12.02 0.58
CA TRP A 137 1.76 12.06 -0.39
C TRP A 137 1.97 12.99 -1.60
N SER A 138 3.15 13.61 -1.70
CA SER A 138 3.57 14.45 -2.81
C SER A 138 4.64 13.70 -3.58
N CYS A 139 4.24 13.07 -4.68
CA CYS A 139 5.20 12.55 -5.64
C CYS A 139 5.89 13.72 -6.32
N PRO A 140 7.24 13.79 -6.31
CA PRO A 140 7.95 14.84 -7.02
C PRO A 140 7.79 14.57 -8.53
N GLY A 141 6.82 15.23 -9.16
CA GLY A 141 6.79 15.34 -10.63
C GLY A 141 5.51 15.03 -11.36
N GLN A 142 4.30 15.31 -10.83
CA GLN A 142 3.14 15.50 -11.72
C GLN A 142 2.09 16.43 -11.12
N ALA A 143 2.21 17.72 -11.45
CA ALA A 143 1.05 18.57 -11.63
C ALA A 143 0.34 18.08 -12.90
N GLY A 144 -0.89 17.58 -12.75
CA GLY A 144 -1.92 17.43 -13.80
C GLY A 144 -1.52 16.76 -15.11
N CYS A 145 -1.96 15.52 -15.31
CA CYS A 145 -2.25 15.01 -16.65
C CYS A 145 -3.77 14.86 -16.79
N SER A 146 -4.40 15.95 -17.21
CA SER A 146 -5.76 15.97 -17.74
C SER A 146 -5.74 15.28 -19.11
N SER A 147 -6.03 13.97 -19.17
CA SER A 147 -6.52 13.37 -20.42
C SER A 147 -8.01 13.09 -20.25
N PRO A 148 -8.90 13.85 -20.91
CA PRO A 148 -10.35 13.67 -20.83
C PRO A 148 -10.88 12.45 -21.61
N GLU A 149 -10.03 11.62 -22.22
CA GLU A 149 -10.48 10.52 -23.10
C GLU A 149 -10.93 9.25 -22.35
N ALA A 150 -10.88 9.21 -21.02
CA ALA A 150 -11.32 8.04 -20.23
C ALA A 150 -12.77 8.13 -19.73
N CYS A 151 -13.48 9.22 -20.02
CA CYS A 151 -14.89 9.44 -19.65
C CYS A 151 -15.75 9.57 -20.93
N GLU A 152 -15.90 8.47 -21.68
CA GLU A 152 -16.99 8.23 -22.65
C GLU A 152 -17.63 6.86 -22.43
#